data_AF-A0A1Y4AQ73-F1
#
_entry.id   AF-A0A1Y4AQ73-F1
#
_cell.length_a   1.000
_cell.length_b   1.000
_cell.length_c   1.000
_cell.angle_alpha   90.00
_cell.angle_beta   90.00
_cell.angle_gamma   90.00
#
_symmetry.space_group_name_H-M   'P 1'
#
loop_
_entity.id
_entity.type
_entity.pdbx_description
1 polymer ?
#
loop_
_entity_poly.entity_id
_entity_poly.type
_entity_poly.pdbx_seq_one_letter_code
_entity_poly.pdbx_strand_id
1 'polypeptide(L)'
;MVVDEEAAAVVRRIFALCAAGQGPSQIARLLKREQVLCPTTYAYKTFGVAHSSLNLNDPYGWSDSTIANMLENEIYLGNTINLRYSTRSYKDRRKVEHPREECMVLENTHPALVSREVWDIVQQVRQHKRRPTKMDEQNKYSGLVVCADCGSTMVLHRAHTMSRSYNHFTCRTYKKDVTLCTAHYIRECILDDVVLEDLRRVTAMAREHTQEFAAYIGSRQSAEIRKEARGLERELTAMKKRSRELDSIFKRLYEDIVLGRITAEQFQTLSGSYTQEMEVLNRAIPEKETAIQRLREQVSGTDHFISLAKRYTDIQELT
;
A
#
# COMPACT_ATOMS: atom_id res chain seq x y z
N MET A 1 -24.68 -3.41 7.61
CA MET A 1 -23.86 -3.29 8.84
C MET A 1 -24.08 -1.89 9.38
N VAL A 2 -24.47 -1.73 10.64
CA VAL A 2 -24.62 -0.41 11.29
C VAL A 2 -23.28 -0.05 11.93
N VAL A 3 -22.82 1.17 11.72
CA VAL A 3 -21.57 1.66 12.34
C VAL A 3 -21.84 1.98 13.80
N ASP A 4 -21.07 1.38 14.68
CA ASP A 4 -20.98 1.76 16.08
C ASP A 4 -19.99 2.91 16.21
N GLU A 5 -20.49 4.11 16.54
CA GLU A 5 -19.66 5.32 16.58
C GLU A 5 -18.62 5.31 17.71
N GLU A 6 -18.88 4.62 18.82
CA GLU A 6 -17.92 4.53 19.92
C GLU A 6 -16.71 3.68 19.51
N ALA A 7 -16.97 2.51 18.92
CA ALA A 7 -15.94 1.66 18.37
C ALA A 7 -15.24 2.30 17.15
N ALA A 8 -15.98 2.99 16.28
CA ALA A 8 -15.44 3.67 15.11
C ALA A 8 -14.46 4.79 15.50
N ALA A 9 -14.74 5.55 16.57
CA ALA A 9 -13.84 6.59 17.07
C ALA A 9 -12.48 6.01 17.49
N VAL A 10 -12.48 4.87 18.19
CA VAL A 10 -11.24 4.16 18.58
C VAL A 10 -10.47 3.69 17.36
N VAL A 11 -11.16 3.12 16.36
CA VAL A 11 -10.52 2.69 15.10
C VAL A 11 -9.89 3.87 14.37
N ARG A 12 -10.64 4.96 14.13
CA ARG A 12 -10.11 6.17 13.47
C ARG A 12 -8.88 6.71 14.20
N ARG A 13 -8.90 6.69 15.53
CA ARG A 13 -7.77 7.10 16.37
C ARG A 13 -6.55 6.20 16.22
N ILE A 14 -6.73 4.88 16.16
CA ILE A 14 -5.64 3.92 15.92
C ILE A 14 -4.96 4.20 14.57
N PHE A 15 -5.74 4.43 13.51
CA PHE A 15 -5.21 4.78 12.19
C PHE A 15 -4.46 6.11 12.21
N ALA A 16 -4.99 7.14 12.87
CA ALA A 16 -4.33 8.44 13.01
C ALA A 16 -2.99 8.34 13.79
N LEU A 17 -2.95 7.59 14.89
CA LEU A 17 -1.73 7.36 15.66
C LEU A 17 -0.67 6.59 14.85
N CYS A 18 -1.09 5.63 14.03
CA CYS A 18 -0.18 4.91 13.15
C CYS A 18 0.34 5.79 12.01
N ALA A 19 -0.51 6.64 11.43
CA ALA A 19 -0.10 7.64 10.44
C ALA A 19 0.89 8.65 11.03
N ALA A 20 0.78 8.98 12.33
CA ALA A 20 1.76 9.78 13.06
C ALA A 20 3.08 9.04 13.37
N GLY A 21 3.24 7.79 12.93
CA GLY A 21 4.49 7.02 13.08
C GLY A 21 4.57 6.16 14.34
N GLN A 22 3.50 6.06 15.14
CA GLN A 22 3.50 5.18 16.32
C GLN A 22 3.33 3.70 15.91
N GLY A 23 4.18 2.84 16.47
CA GLY A 23 4.11 1.39 16.20
C GLY A 23 2.92 0.71 16.90
N PRO A 24 2.44 -0.45 16.41
CA PRO A 24 1.33 -1.18 17.03
C PRO A 24 1.51 -1.45 18.53
N SER A 25 2.72 -1.78 18.98
CA SER A 25 3.02 -2.01 20.40
C SER A 25 2.98 -0.72 21.24
N GLN A 26 3.30 0.44 20.66
CA GLN A 26 3.18 1.74 21.33
C GLN A 26 1.72 2.14 21.45
N ILE A 27 0.94 1.96 20.38
CA ILE A 27 -0.50 2.21 20.37
C ILE A 27 -1.19 1.31 21.40
N ALA A 28 -0.86 0.01 21.46
CA ALA A 28 -1.39 -0.91 22.47
C ALA A 28 -1.14 -0.42 23.91
N ARG A 29 0.08 0.07 24.18
CA ARG A 29 0.44 0.59 25.50
C ARG A 29 -0.29 1.89 25.83
N LEU A 30 -0.49 2.76 24.84
CA LEU A 30 -1.23 4.00 24.98
C LEU A 30 -2.71 3.71 25.30
N LEU A 31 -3.35 2.85 24.52
CA LEU A 31 -4.75 2.44 24.74
C LEU A 31 -4.94 1.76 26.09
N LYS A 32 -3.98 0.93 26.52
CA LYS A 32 -3.99 0.31 27.85
C LYS A 32 -3.85 1.33 28.98
N ARG A 33 -3.00 2.36 28.80
CA ARG A 33 -2.82 3.44 29.79
C ARG A 33 -4.10 4.27 29.94
N GLU A 34 -4.80 4.50 28.85
CA GLU A 34 -6.04 5.27 28.81
C GLU A 34 -7.27 4.42 29.16
N GLN A 35 -7.09 3.15 29.52
CA GLN A 35 -8.15 2.22 29.89
C GLN A 35 -9.23 2.08 28.81
N VAL A 36 -8.81 2.05 27.54
CA VAL A 36 -9.72 1.75 26.42
C VAL A 36 -9.97 0.25 26.36
N LEU A 37 -11.24 -0.15 26.41
CA LEU A 37 -11.63 -1.58 26.34
C LEU A 37 -11.12 -2.22 25.05
N CYS A 38 -10.57 -3.43 25.15
CA CYS A 38 -10.16 -4.15 23.96
C CYS A 38 -11.40 -4.64 23.17
N PRO A 39 -11.30 -4.85 21.84
CA PRO A 39 -12.47 -5.15 21.00
C PRO A 39 -13.22 -6.41 21.44
N THR A 40 -12.51 -7.44 21.93
CA THR A 40 -13.12 -8.67 22.46
C THR A 40 -13.88 -8.45 23.76
N THR A 41 -13.34 -7.64 24.68
CA THR A 41 -14.04 -7.29 25.93
C THR A 41 -15.21 -6.36 25.67
N TYR A 42 -15.07 -5.42 24.75
CA TYR A 42 -16.16 -4.55 24.31
C TYR A 42 -17.31 -5.37 23.73
N ALA A 43 -17.02 -6.27 22.78
CA ALA A 43 -18.03 -7.14 22.18
C ALA A 43 -18.73 -8.05 23.20
N TYR A 44 -18.00 -8.55 24.20
CA TYR A 44 -18.57 -9.33 25.28
C TYR A 44 -19.50 -8.51 26.18
N LYS A 45 -19.12 -7.28 26.55
CA LYS A 45 -19.96 -6.41 27.40
C LYS A 45 -21.20 -5.87 26.68
N THR A 46 -21.07 -5.50 25.41
CA THR A 46 -22.15 -4.84 24.66
C THR A 46 -23.08 -5.85 23.99
N PHE A 47 -22.53 -6.95 23.44
CA PHE A 47 -23.30 -7.92 22.64
C PHE A 47 -23.35 -9.32 23.27
N GLY A 48 -22.67 -9.57 24.40
CA GLY A 48 -22.64 -10.89 25.05
C GLY A 48 -21.85 -11.96 24.29
N VAL A 49 -21.09 -11.59 23.26
CA VAL A 49 -20.39 -12.55 22.39
C VAL A 49 -19.03 -12.92 22.98
N ALA A 50 -18.84 -14.20 23.30
CA ALA A 50 -17.56 -14.72 23.76
C ALA A 50 -16.66 -15.11 22.57
N HIS A 51 -15.45 -14.53 22.53
CA HIS A 51 -14.42 -14.88 21.56
C HIS A 51 -13.33 -15.75 22.21
N SER A 52 -12.60 -16.53 21.41
CA SER A 52 -11.56 -17.46 21.89
C SER A 52 -10.39 -16.78 22.60
N SER A 53 -10.20 -15.48 22.39
CA SER A 53 -9.16 -14.64 23.02
C SER A 53 -9.71 -13.74 24.14
N LEU A 54 -10.91 -14.02 24.66
CA LEU A 54 -11.50 -13.25 25.76
C LEU A 54 -10.69 -13.48 27.05
N ASN A 55 -10.08 -12.41 27.56
CA ASN A 55 -9.37 -12.40 28.84
C ASN A 55 -10.04 -11.40 29.78
N LEU A 56 -10.94 -11.88 30.63
CA LEU A 56 -11.64 -11.06 31.62
C LEU A 56 -10.72 -10.48 32.72
N ASN A 57 -9.52 -11.08 32.90
CA ASN A 57 -8.53 -10.62 33.87
C ASN A 57 -7.74 -9.37 33.40
N ASP A 58 -7.67 -9.09 32.10
CA ASP A 58 -7.03 -7.89 31.55
C ASP A 58 -7.93 -7.25 30.47
N PRO A 59 -9.04 -6.60 30.87
CA PRO A 59 -10.05 -6.07 29.96
C PRO A 59 -9.52 -4.95 29.02
N TYR A 60 -8.37 -4.36 29.38
CA TYR A 60 -7.67 -3.31 28.62
C TYR A 60 -6.39 -3.83 27.93
N GLY A 61 -6.20 -5.15 27.90
CA GLY A 61 -5.04 -5.81 27.31
C GLY A 61 -5.08 -5.80 25.79
N TRP A 62 -4.74 -4.67 25.17
CA TRP A 62 -4.54 -4.60 23.73
C TRP A 62 -3.28 -5.37 23.34
N SER A 63 -3.42 -6.39 22.50
CA SER A 63 -2.27 -7.08 21.91
C SER A 63 -1.77 -6.33 20.67
N ASP A 64 -0.46 -6.36 20.45
CA ASP A 64 0.16 -5.77 19.26
C ASP A 64 -0.33 -6.43 17.97
N SER A 65 -0.54 -7.74 17.99
CA SER A 65 -1.13 -8.51 16.90
C SER A 65 -2.56 -8.09 16.56
N THR A 66 -3.39 -7.76 17.56
CA THR A 66 -4.76 -7.25 17.34
C THR A 66 -4.71 -5.94 16.57
N ILE A 67 -3.86 -5.00 16.99
CA ILE A 67 -3.72 -3.70 16.32
C ILE A 67 -3.13 -3.87 14.91
N ALA A 68 -2.13 -4.73 14.74
CA ALA A 68 -1.57 -5.04 13.43
C ALA A 68 -2.62 -5.60 12.47
N ASN A 69 -3.44 -6.55 12.94
CA ASN A 69 -4.52 -7.13 12.14
C ASN A 69 -5.60 -6.10 11.80
N MET A 70 -5.91 -5.17 12.70
CA MET A 70 -6.86 -4.10 12.42
C MET A 70 -6.34 -3.15 11.33
N LEU A 71 -5.07 -2.75 11.42
CA LEU A 71 -4.45 -1.85 10.42
C LEU A 71 -4.36 -2.50 9.03
N GLU A 72 -4.31 -3.83 8.93
CA GLU A 72 -4.29 -4.56 7.65
C GLU A 72 -5.69 -4.85 7.08
N ASN A 73 -6.74 -4.66 7.87
CA ASN A 73 -8.06 -5.11 7.47
C ASN A 73 -8.76 -4.11 6.54
N GLU A 74 -9.02 -4.52 5.31
CA GLU A 74 -9.68 -3.70 4.28
C GLU A 74 -11.18 -3.50 4.57
N ILE A 75 -11.74 -4.19 5.57
CA ILE A 75 -13.10 -3.92 6.07
C ILE A 75 -13.26 -2.47 6.49
N TYR A 76 -12.20 -1.82 7.00
CA TYR A 76 -12.28 -0.41 7.40
C TYR A 76 -12.38 0.57 6.21
N LEU A 77 -12.07 0.11 4.99
CA LEU A 77 -12.25 0.86 3.74
C LEU A 77 -13.67 0.72 3.14
N GLY A 78 -14.55 -0.07 3.78
CA GLY A 78 -15.87 -0.39 3.22
C GLY A 78 -15.89 -1.63 2.33
N ASN A 79 -14.79 -2.38 2.26
CA ASN A 79 -14.68 -3.58 1.43
C ASN A 79 -14.99 -4.84 2.23
N THR A 80 -15.73 -5.79 1.65
CA THR A 80 -15.95 -7.10 2.26
C THR A 80 -15.03 -8.13 1.59
N ILE A 81 -14.16 -8.77 2.38
CA ILE A 81 -13.30 -9.85 1.90
C ILE A 81 -13.98 -11.19 2.23
N ASN A 82 -14.38 -11.93 1.20
CA ASN A 82 -14.85 -13.30 1.31
C ASN A 82 -13.74 -14.30 0.95
N LEU A 83 -13.87 -15.55 1.42
CA LEU A 83 -12.94 -16.66 1.14
C LEU A 83 -11.50 -16.49 1.68
N ARG A 84 -11.26 -15.56 2.61
CA ARG A 84 -9.92 -15.40 3.24
C ARG A 84 -9.40 -16.68 3.90
N TYR A 85 -10.30 -17.47 4.49
CA TYR A 85 -9.96 -18.75 5.10
C TYR A 85 -10.93 -19.82 4.63
N SER A 86 -10.42 -20.95 4.17
CA SER A 86 -11.21 -22.16 3.98
C SER A 86 -10.75 -23.26 4.93
N THR A 87 -11.49 -24.35 4.93
CA THR A 87 -11.14 -25.55 5.69
C THR A 87 -10.76 -26.62 4.69
N ARG A 88 -9.58 -27.25 4.85
CA ARG A 88 -9.03 -28.19 3.86
C ARG A 88 -9.94 -29.41 3.63
N SER A 89 -10.70 -29.79 4.64
CA SER A 89 -11.71 -30.85 4.57
C SER A 89 -12.73 -30.66 5.70
N TYR A 90 -13.92 -31.22 5.53
CA TYR A 90 -14.91 -31.33 6.61
C TYR A 90 -14.36 -32.05 7.87
N LYS A 91 -13.42 -32.99 7.69
CA LYS A 91 -12.80 -33.75 8.79
C LYS A 91 -11.60 -33.05 9.44
N ASP A 92 -10.93 -32.18 8.71
CA ASP A 92 -9.75 -31.45 9.22
C ASP A 92 -10.12 -29.98 9.36
N ARG A 93 -10.48 -29.54 10.57
CA ARG A 93 -10.95 -28.17 10.87
C ARG A 93 -9.83 -27.12 10.87
N ARG A 94 -8.64 -27.44 10.37
CA ARG A 94 -7.53 -26.49 10.23
C ARG A 94 -7.87 -25.46 9.14
N LYS A 95 -7.79 -24.19 9.50
CA LYS A 95 -7.99 -23.07 8.58
C LYS A 95 -6.79 -22.94 7.66
N VAL A 96 -7.04 -22.90 6.36
CA VAL A 96 -6.04 -22.60 5.33
C VAL A 96 -6.30 -21.16 4.87
N GLU A 97 -5.28 -20.32 4.94
CA GLU A 97 -5.33 -18.94 4.44
C GLU A 97 -5.10 -18.95 2.93
N HIS A 98 -5.98 -18.29 2.19
CA HIS A 98 -5.89 -18.21 0.74
C HIS A 98 -4.98 -17.06 0.27
N PRO A 99 -4.27 -17.22 -0.85
CA PRO A 99 -3.61 -16.12 -1.53
C PRO A 99 -4.61 -15.01 -1.87
N ARG A 100 -4.14 -13.76 -1.87
CA ARG A 100 -4.98 -12.58 -2.13
C ARG A 100 -5.71 -12.64 -3.48
N GLU A 101 -5.18 -13.36 -4.46
CA GLU A 101 -5.77 -13.55 -5.80
C GLU A 101 -7.04 -14.43 -5.78
N GLU A 102 -7.15 -15.33 -4.80
CA GLU A 102 -8.32 -16.20 -4.62
C GLU A 102 -9.38 -15.58 -3.70
N CYS A 103 -9.03 -14.50 -2.98
CA CYS A 103 -9.94 -13.76 -2.11
C CYS A 103 -10.90 -12.91 -2.95
N MET A 104 -12.20 -13.12 -2.77
CA MET A 104 -13.21 -12.26 -3.39
C MET A 104 -13.36 -10.98 -2.58
N VAL A 105 -12.90 -9.85 -3.11
CA VAL A 105 -13.07 -8.53 -2.50
C VAL A 105 -14.27 -7.84 -3.14
N LEU A 106 -15.35 -7.65 -2.37
CA LEU A 106 -16.47 -6.83 -2.77
C LEU A 106 -16.23 -5.40 -2.28
N GLU A 107 -16.06 -4.47 -3.21
CA GLU A 107 -15.84 -3.06 -2.88
C GLU A 107 -17.13 -2.37 -2.42
N ASN A 108 -17.00 -1.38 -1.53
CA ASN A 108 -18.08 -0.48 -1.09
C ASN A 108 -19.37 -1.17 -0.59
N THR A 109 -19.22 -2.25 0.19
CA THR A 109 -20.38 -2.95 0.78
C THR A 109 -20.99 -2.18 1.96
N HIS A 110 -20.19 -1.35 2.66
CA HIS A 110 -20.63 -0.57 3.82
C HIS A 110 -19.85 0.75 3.93
N PRO A 111 -20.35 1.73 4.72
CA PRO A 111 -19.66 3.01 4.90
C PRO A 111 -18.22 2.83 5.41
N ALA A 112 -17.27 3.41 4.69
CA ALA A 112 -15.86 3.38 5.05
C ALA A 112 -15.62 4.14 6.36
N LEU A 113 -14.84 3.55 7.27
CA LEU A 113 -14.43 4.19 8.51
C LEU A 113 -13.16 5.04 8.33
N VAL A 114 -12.32 4.67 7.37
CA VAL A 114 -11.04 5.30 7.05
C VAL A 114 -10.98 5.54 5.54
N SER A 115 -10.44 6.69 5.11
CA SER A 115 -10.23 6.97 3.69
C SER A 115 -9.10 6.11 3.12
N ARG A 116 -9.15 5.86 1.80
CA ARG A 116 -8.11 5.11 1.10
C ARG A 116 -6.73 5.75 1.26
N GLU A 117 -6.67 7.07 1.22
CA GLU A 117 -5.45 7.86 1.44
C GLU A 117 -4.79 7.57 2.79
N VAL A 118 -5.56 7.59 3.88
CA VAL A 118 -5.03 7.33 5.23
C VAL A 118 -4.56 5.88 5.35
N TRP A 119 -5.30 4.95 4.75
CA TRP A 119 -4.89 3.54 4.74
C TRP A 119 -3.58 3.32 3.98
N ASP A 120 -3.42 3.95 2.82
CA ASP A 120 -2.20 3.84 2.01
C ASP A 120 -0.99 4.40 2.76
N ILE A 121 -1.14 5.56 3.41
CA ILE A 121 -0.10 6.15 4.28
C ILE A 121 0.29 5.16 5.39
N VAL A 122 -0.70 4.59 6.08
CA VAL A 122 -0.46 3.62 7.15
C VAL A 122 0.28 2.38 6.64
N GLN A 123 -0.07 1.85 5.46
CA GLN A 123 0.67 0.72 4.89
C GLN A 123 2.11 1.09 4.54
N GLN A 124 2.35 2.26 3.97
CA GLN A 124 3.71 2.73 3.69
C GLN A 124 4.55 2.86 4.97
N VAL A 125 3.99 3.49 6.01
CA VAL A 125 4.64 3.61 7.33
C VAL A 125 4.96 2.23 7.93
N ARG A 126 4.07 1.25 7.74
CA ARG A 126 4.28 -0.13 8.23
C ARG A 126 5.31 -0.90 7.41
N GLN A 127 5.42 -0.68 6.10
CA GLN A 127 6.46 -1.29 5.27
C GLN A 127 7.85 -0.77 5.67
N HIS A 128 7.97 0.53 5.94
CA HIS A 128 9.20 1.16 6.40
C HIS A 128 9.35 1.13 7.93
N LYS A 129 8.99 0.01 8.57
CA LYS A 129 8.96 -0.11 10.03
C LYS A 129 10.32 0.21 10.66
N ARG A 130 10.42 1.40 11.26
CA ARG A 130 11.55 1.83 12.09
C ARG A 130 11.44 1.10 13.43
N ARG A 131 12.27 0.07 13.64
CA ARG A 131 12.34 -0.60 14.95
C ARG A 131 12.97 0.39 15.94
N PRO A 132 12.32 0.68 17.10
CA PRO A 132 12.96 1.44 18.15
C PRO A 132 14.23 0.73 18.57
N THR A 133 15.36 1.44 18.59
CA THR A 133 16.60 0.92 19.16
C THR A 133 16.52 1.09 20.68
N LYS A 134 17.34 0.39 21.46
CA LYS A 134 17.39 0.60 22.94
C LYS A 134 17.78 2.03 23.34
N MET A 135 18.38 2.80 22.43
CA MET A 135 18.56 4.24 22.56
C MET A 135 17.32 4.98 22.04
N ASP A 136 16.88 5.99 22.79
CA ASP A 136 15.67 6.80 22.57
C ASP A 136 15.61 7.46 21.17
N GLU A 137 16.78 7.71 20.56
CA GLU A 137 16.86 8.29 19.22
C GLU A 137 16.62 7.26 18.12
N GLN A 138 15.61 7.50 17.29
CA GLN A 138 15.37 6.71 16.08
C GLN A 138 16.45 6.98 15.02
N ASN A 139 16.70 5.99 14.17
CA ASN A 139 17.59 6.15 13.01
C ASN A 139 16.80 6.71 11.83
N LYS A 140 17.08 7.96 11.43
CA LYS A 140 16.46 8.63 10.29
C LYS A 140 16.70 7.93 8.95
N TYR A 141 17.80 7.20 8.82
CA TYR A 141 18.18 6.46 7.60
C TYR A 141 17.83 4.97 7.64
N SER A 142 17.02 4.53 8.61
CA SER A 142 16.67 3.12 8.76
C SER A 142 15.98 2.58 7.50
N GLY A 143 16.64 1.65 6.80
CA GLY A 143 16.13 1.01 5.59
C GLY A 143 16.35 1.79 4.29
N LEU A 144 16.96 2.98 4.34
CA LEU A 144 17.27 3.78 3.14
C LEU A 144 18.70 3.57 2.66
N VAL A 145 19.64 3.31 3.58
CA VAL A 145 21.06 3.17 3.25
C VAL A 145 21.36 1.71 2.88
N VAL A 146 21.83 1.53 1.64
CA VAL A 146 22.13 0.22 1.05
C VAL A 146 23.57 0.21 0.58
N CYS A 147 24.24 -0.93 0.77
CA CYS A 147 25.59 -1.16 0.27
C CYS A 147 25.58 -1.27 -1.27
N ALA A 148 26.47 -0.53 -1.94
CA ALA A 148 26.63 -0.60 -3.40
C ALA A 148 27.18 -1.95 -3.87
N ASP A 149 28.08 -2.58 -3.11
CA ASP A 149 28.76 -3.81 -3.51
C ASP A 149 27.86 -5.05 -3.41
N CYS A 150 27.10 -5.18 -2.31
CA CYS A 150 26.33 -6.40 -2.02
C CYS A 150 24.81 -6.18 -1.97
N GLY A 151 24.32 -4.97 -2.26
CA GLY A 151 22.88 -4.63 -2.28
C GLY A 151 22.16 -4.80 -0.94
N SER A 152 22.89 -5.04 0.16
CA SER A 152 22.31 -5.31 1.47
C SER A 152 22.19 -4.02 2.30
N THR A 153 21.22 -3.96 3.20
CA THR A 153 21.01 -2.78 4.04
C THR A 153 22.17 -2.55 5.00
N MET A 154 22.55 -1.28 5.20
CA MET A 154 23.58 -0.91 6.16
C MET A 154 22.99 -0.76 7.56
N VAL A 155 23.78 -1.11 8.58
CA VAL A 155 23.39 -1.09 10.00
C VAL A 155 24.08 0.08 10.68
N LEU A 156 23.30 0.88 11.42
CA LEU A 156 23.83 1.96 12.24
C LEU A 156 24.39 1.41 13.54
N HIS A 157 25.64 1.76 13.84
CA HIS A 157 26.30 1.49 15.11
C HIS A 157 26.30 2.74 15.97
N ARG A 158 25.69 2.60 17.15
CA ARG A 158 25.69 3.57 18.24
C ARG A 158 26.15 2.86 19.51
N ALA A 159 26.91 3.56 20.33
CA ALA A 159 27.31 3.10 21.65
C ALA A 159 27.09 4.23 22.66
N HIS A 160 26.60 3.91 23.86
CA HIS A 160 26.39 4.91 24.93
C HIS A 160 27.69 5.63 25.35
N THR A 161 28.83 5.00 25.14
CA THR A 161 30.16 5.55 25.41
C THR A 161 30.72 6.41 24.28
N MET A 162 30.03 6.47 23.13
CA MET A 162 30.49 7.12 21.91
C MET A 162 29.69 8.41 21.68
N SER A 163 30.39 9.51 21.39
CA SER A 163 29.71 10.75 20.99
C SER A 163 28.89 10.53 19.73
N ARG A 164 27.76 11.23 19.62
CA ARG A 164 26.83 11.19 18.47
C ARG A 164 27.55 11.46 17.14
N SER A 165 28.63 12.25 17.16
CA SER A 165 29.47 12.54 15.98
C SER A 165 30.25 11.34 15.42
N TYR A 166 30.34 10.25 16.19
CA TYR A 166 31.08 9.04 15.80
C TYR A 166 30.16 7.86 15.43
N ASN A 167 28.85 8.06 15.45
CA ASN A 167 27.90 7.09 14.92
C ASN A 167 28.23 6.80 13.44
N HIS A 168 28.19 5.53 13.05
CA HIS A 168 28.56 5.13 11.70
C HIS A 168 27.72 3.95 11.20
N PHE A 169 27.50 3.90 9.89
CA PHE A 169 26.86 2.81 9.18
C PHE A 169 27.90 1.82 8.67
N THR A 170 27.64 0.53 8.85
CA THR A 170 28.46 -0.55 8.27
C THR A 170 27.60 -1.51 7.48
N CYS A 171 28.20 -2.20 6.51
CA CYS A 171 27.50 -3.24 5.77
C CYS A 171 27.11 -4.43 6.66
N ARG A 172 25.83 -4.82 6.62
CA ARG A 172 25.33 -5.98 7.38
C ARG A 172 25.98 -7.29 6.95
N THR A 173 26.21 -7.44 5.64
CA THR A 173 26.73 -8.69 5.04
C THR A 173 28.19 -8.88 5.40
N TYR A 174 29.02 -7.84 5.29
CA TYR A 174 30.40 -7.85 5.76
C TYR A 174 30.51 -8.28 7.24
N LYS A 175 29.60 -7.77 8.09
CA LYS A 175 29.60 -8.10 9.52
C LYS A 175 29.25 -9.57 9.80
N LYS A 176 28.47 -10.21 8.93
CA LYS A 176 28.12 -11.63 9.08
C LYS A 176 29.20 -12.52 8.47
N ASP A 177 29.60 -12.22 7.25
CA ASP A 177 30.54 -12.99 6.45
C ASP A 177 31.49 -12.04 5.71
N VAL A 178 32.75 -12.04 6.15
CA VAL A 178 33.82 -11.18 5.63
C VAL A 178 34.15 -11.49 4.16
N THR A 179 33.78 -12.67 3.66
CA THR A 179 34.04 -13.12 2.29
C THR A 179 33.05 -12.56 1.26
N LEU A 180 31.87 -12.12 1.70
CA LEU A 180 30.78 -11.70 0.81
C LEU A 180 30.77 -10.20 0.52
N CYS A 181 31.55 -9.39 1.24
CA CYS A 181 31.58 -7.94 1.09
C CYS A 181 32.86 -7.34 1.68
N THR A 182 33.12 -6.05 1.44
CA THR A 182 34.30 -5.32 1.91
C THR A 182 34.04 -4.54 3.20
N ALA A 183 35.12 -4.19 3.92
CA ALA A 183 35.07 -3.37 5.12
C ALA A 183 34.87 -1.88 4.77
N HIS A 184 33.63 -1.45 4.56
CA HIS A 184 33.31 -0.03 4.38
C HIS A 184 32.36 0.48 5.46
N TYR A 185 32.57 1.73 5.85
CA TYR A 185 31.73 2.43 6.80
C TYR A 185 31.58 3.90 6.40
N ILE A 186 30.47 4.50 6.78
CA ILE A 186 30.22 5.94 6.60
C ILE A 186 29.71 6.52 7.91
N ARG A 187 30.20 7.70 8.30
CA ARG A 187 29.75 8.37 9.53
C ARG A 187 28.38 9.01 9.32
N GLU A 188 27.56 9.02 10.37
CA GLU A 188 26.22 9.63 10.35
C GLU A 188 26.30 11.12 10.03
N CYS A 189 27.24 11.87 10.61
CA CYS A 189 27.42 13.30 10.31
C CYS A 189 27.78 13.58 8.85
N ILE A 190 28.67 12.79 8.26
CA ILE A 190 29.06 12.97 6.85
C ILE A 190 27.88 12.64 5.94
N LEU A 191 27.12 11.60 6.27
CA LEU A 191 25.91 11.25 5.52
C LEU A 191 24.86 12.37 5.63
N ASP A 192 24.71 12.98 6.80
CA ASP A 192 23.83 14.13 7.02
C ASP A 192 24.20 15.30 6.11
N ASP A 193 25.47 15.67 6.10
CA ASP A 193 25.97 16.79 5.31
C ASP A 193 25.76 16.55 3.81
N VAL A 194 26.11 15.36 3.31
CA VAL A 194 25.95 15.00 1.90
C VAL A 194 24.47 15.02 1.49
N VAL A 195 23.59 14.43 2.31
CA VAL A 195 22.16 14.39 2.00
C VAL A 195 21.55 15.80 2.08
N LEU A 196 21.96 16.62 3.04
CA LEU A 196 21.50 18.00 3.17
C LEU A 196 21.95 18.85 1.98
N GLU A 197 23.21 18.73 1.56
CA GLU A 197 23.74 19.41 0.38
C GLU A 197 23.01 18.98 -0.90
N ASP A 198 22.79 17.68 -1.08
CA ASP A 198 22.05 17.15 -2.21
C ASP A 198 20.59 17.64 -2.23
N LEU A 199 19.91 17.66 -1.07
CA LEU A 199 18.56 18.20 -0.96
C LEU A 199 18.53 19.70 -1.25
N ARG A 200 19.51 20.46 -0.77
CA ARG A 200 19.63 21.90 -1.10
C ARG A 200 19.88 22.11 -2.59
N ARG A 201 20.74 21.31 -3.22
CA ARG A 201 20.98 21.37 -4.67
C ARG A 201 19.72 21.02 -5.46
N VAL A 202 19.01 19.96 -5.08
CA VAL A 202 17.77 19.52 -5.73
C VAL A 202 16.66 20.56 -5.56
N THR A 203 16.50 21.14 -4.36
CA THR A 203 15.50 22.19 -4.11
C THR A 203 15.85 23.50 -4.80
N ALA A 204 17.13 23.87 -4.90
CA ALA A 204 17.58 25.03 -5.68
C ALA A 204 17.29 24.84 -7.17
N MET A 205 17.66 23.69 -7.76
CA MET A 205 17.33 23.36 -9.16
C MET A 205 15.83 23.34 -9.41
N ALA A 206 15.04 22.80 -8.48
CA ALA A 206 13.59 22.79 -8.57
C ALA A 206 12.98 24.21 -8.52
N ARG A 207 13.66 25.20 -7.95
CA ARG A 207 13.21 26.60 -7.90
C ARG A 207 13.63 27.38 -9.14
N GLU A 208 14.92 27.34 -9.47
CA GLU A 208 15.50 28.18 -10.52
C GLU A 208 15.13 27.66 -11.91
N HIS A 209 15.07 26.35 -12.08
CA HIS A 209 14.75 25.71 -13.36
C HIS A 209 13.60 24.72 -13.22
N THR A 210 12.44 25.18 -12.74
CA THR A 210 11.23 24.33 -12.55
C THR A 210 10.90 23.45 -13.77
N GLN A 211 10.97 23.98 -14.99
CA GLN A 211 10.72 23.23 -16.21
C GLN A 211 11.82 22.22 -16.55
N GLU A 212 13.09 22.57 -16.39
CA GLU A 212 14.20 21.64 -16.67
C GLU A 212 14.33 20.57 -15.60
N PHE A 213 14.02 20.89 -14.34
CA PHE A 213 13.96 19.93 -13.25
C PHE A 213 12.80 18.94 -13.45
N ALA A 214 11.62 19.44 -13.85
CA ALA A 214 10.50 18.60 -14.26
C ALA A 214 10.86 17.72 -15.46
N ALA A 215 11.63 18.25 -16.42
CA ALA A 215 12.14 17.47 -17.55
C ALA A 215 13.25 16.48 -17.16
N TYR A 216 14.11 16.80 -16.18
CA TYR A 216 15.23 15.97 -15.72
C TYR A 216 14.71 14.76 -14.92
N ILE A 217 13.84 14.98 -13.95
CA ILE A 217 13.14 13.92 -13.22
C ILE A 217 12.20 13.18 -14.18
N GLY A 218 11.47 13.95 -15.00
CA GLY A 218 10.56 13.46 -16.03
C GLY A 218 11.23 12.90 -17.29
N SER A 219 12.55 12.74 -17.38
CA SER A 219 13.20 12.11 -18.54
C SER A 219 13.75 10.74 -18.21
N ARG A 220 14.37 10.57 -17.03
CA ARG A 220 14.99 9.29 -16.62
C ARG A 220 14.01 8.17 -16.27
N GLN A 221 12.88 8.48 -15.61
CA GLN A 221 11.87 7.46 -15.28
C GLN A 221 10.64 7.52 -16.19
N SER A 222 10.39 8.68 -16.79
CA SER A 222 9.06 8.99 -17.30
C SER A 222 8.94 8.83 -18.82
N ALA A 223 10.03 8.80 -19.60
CA ALA A 223 9.93 8.55 -21.04
C ALA A 223 9.45 7.13 -21.38
N GLU A 224 10.00 6.11 -20.73
CA GLU A 224 9.55 4.71 -20.88
C GLU A 224 8.16 4.51 -20.31
N ILE A 225 7.89 4.99 -19.09
CA ILE A 225 6.57 4.90 -18.46
C ILE A 225 5.50 5.61 -19.31
N ARG A 226 5.79 6.79 -19.88
CA ARG A 226 4.85 7.48 -20.79
C ARG A 226 4.69 6.73 -22.12
N LYS A 227 5.73 6.09 -22.63
CA LYS A 227 5.64 5.28 -23.86
C LYS A 227 4.79 4.04 -23.63
N GLU A 228 4.96 3.38 -22.49
CA GLU A 228 4.18 2.23 -22.05
C GLU A 228 2.71 2.63 -21.79
N ALA A 229 2.46 3.72 -21.06
CA ALA A 229 1.12 4.25 -20.83
C ALA A 229 0.41 4.58 -22.16
N ARG A 230 1.11 5.23 -23.11
CA ARG A 230 0.57 5.50 -24.45
C ARG A 230 0.31 4.22 -25.25
N GLY A 231 1.12 3.17 -25.07
CA GLY A 231 0.89 1.85 -25.66
C GLY A 231 -0.39 1.22 -25.15
N LEU A 232 -0.54 1.17 -23.82
CA LEU A 232 -1.74 0.65 -23.15
C LEU A 232 -2.99 1.46 -23.49
N GLU A 233 -2.90 2.78 -23.62
CA GLU A 233 -4.01 3.63 -24.06
C GLU A 233 -4.48 3.28 -25.47
N ARG A 234 -3.55 3.02 -26.41
CA ARG A 234 -3.91 2.59 -27.77
C ARG A 234 -4.63 1.26 -27.76
N GLU A 235 -4.12 0.29 -27.00
CA GLU A 235 -4.79 -1.01 -26.83
C GLU A 235 -6.19 -0.85 -26.22
N LEU A 236 -6.33 -0.03 -25.18
CA LEU A 236 -7.62 0.26 -24.56
C LEU A 236 -8.61 0.85 -25.57
N THR A 237 -8.18 1.81 -26.39
CA THR A 237 -9.05 2.39 -27.42
C THR A 237 -9.47 1.37 -28.47
N ALA A 238 -8.58 0.46 -28.87
CA ALA A 238 -8.89 -0.63 -29.80
C ALA A 238 -9.89 -1.62 -29.19
N MET A 239 -9.70 -2.00 -27.93
CA MET A 239 -10.62 -2.91 -27.20
C MET A 239 -12.00 -2.29 -27.01
N LYS A 240 -12.09 -1.00 -26.65
CA LYS A 240 -13.37 -0.28 -26.55
C LYS A 240 -14.07 -0.16 -27.90
N LYS A 241 -13.32 0.03 -28.99
CA LYS A 241 -13.89 0.05 -30.34
C LYS A 241 -14.45 -1.33 -30.70
N ARG A 242 -13.70 -2.41 -30.44
CA ARG A 242 -14.14 -3.78 -30.68
C ARG A 242 -15.39 -4.14 -29.88
N SER A 243 -15.46 -3.76 -28.61
CA SER A 243 -16.65 -3.94 -27.78
C SER A 243 -17.89 -3.24 -28.37
N ARG A 244 -17.76 -1.99 -28.85
CA ARG A 244 -18.86 -1.28 -29.53
C ARG A 244 -19.29 -1.95 -30.84
N GLU A 245 -18.33 -2.47 -31.61
CA GLU A 245 -18.62 -3.22 -32.84
C GLU A 245 -19.40 -4.49 -32.52
N LEU A 246 -18.98 -5.26 -31.53
CA LEU A 246 -19.68 -6.47 -31.07
C LEU A 246 -21.11 -6.15 -30.59
N ASP A 247 -21.30 -5.08 -29.83
CA ASP A 247 -22.63 -4.61 -29.41
C ASP A 247 -23.53 -4.32 -30.61
N SER A 248 -22.98 -3.69 -31.66
CA SER A 248 -23.75 -3.39 -32.88
C SER A 248 -24.10 -4.66 -33.67
N ILE A 249 -23.18 -5.64 -33.72
CA ILE A 249 -23.39 -6.93 -34.36
C ILE A 249 -24.47 -7.71 -33.60
N PHE A 250 -24.41 -7.71 -32.27
CA PHE A 250 -25.38 -8.42 -31.43
C PHE A 250 -26.79 -7.85 -31.57
N LYS A 251 -26.94 -6.53 -31.63
CA LYS A 251 -28.23 -5.87 -31.90
C LYS A 251 -28.83 -6.29 -33.24
N ARG A 252 -28.03 -6.30 -34.31
CA ARG A 252 -28.46 -6.76 -35.64
C ARG A 252 -28.84 -8.24 -35.66
N LEU A 253 -28.05 -9.09 -35.01
CA LEU A 253 -28.33 -10.51 -34.88
C LEU A 253 -29.67 -10.77 -34.17
N TYR A 254 -29.97 -9.98 -33.13
CA TYR A 254 -31.26 -10.05 -32.46
C TYR A 254 -32.42 -9.62 -33.37
N GLU A 255 -32.25 -8.52 -34.12
CA GLU A 255 -33.23 -8.08 -35.12
C GLU A 255 -33.50 -9.16 -36.19
N ASP A 256 -32.46 -9.84 -36.67
CA ASP A 256 -32.59 -10.89 -37.69
C ASP A 256 -33.32 -12.15 -37.18
N ILE A 257 -33.22 -12.51 -35.88
CA ILE A 257 -34.08 -13.55 -35.29
C ILE A 257 -35.54 -13.11 -35.29
N VAL A 258 -35.82 -11.89 -34.82
CA VAL A 258 -37.19 -11.40 -34.67
C VAL A 258 -37.88 -11.32 -36.03
N LEU A 259 -37.12 -11.02 -37.09
CA LEU A 259 -37.58 -11.03 -38.48
C LEU A 259 -37.64 -12.44 -39.11
N GLY A 260 -37.26 -13.49 -38.39
CA GLY A 260 -37.29 -14.88 -38.85
C GLY A 260 -36.27 -15.22 -39.93
N ARG A 261 -35.22 -14.41 -40.10
CA ARG A 261 -34.17 -14.61 -41.12
C ARG A 261 -33.16 -15.69 -40.74
N ILE A 262 -33.05 -15.97 -39.44
CA ILE A 262 -32.16 -16.98 -38.88
C ILE A 262 -32.90 -17.87 -37.89
N THR A 263 -32.47 -19.12 -37.78
CA THR A 263 -33.05 -20.08 -36.82
C THR A 263 -32.48 -19.89 -35.42
N ALA A 264 -33.19 -20.36 -34.39
CA ALA A 264 -32.75 -20.28 -33.00
C ALA A 264 -31.40 -20.98 -32.76
N GLU A 265 -31.12 -22.09 -33.46
CA GLU A 265 -29.84 -22.82 -33.37
C GLU A 265 -28.67 -22.01 -33.96
N GLN A 266 -28.89 -21.32 -35.08
CA GLN A 266 -27.90 -20.45 -35.71
C GLN A 266 -27.58 -19.26 -34.82
N PHE A 267 -28.59 -18.67 -34.17
CA PHE A 267 -28.38 -17.60 -33.21
C PHE A 267 -27.59 -18.07 -31.98
N GLN A 268 -27.92 -19.22 -31.37
CA GLN A 268 -27.17 -19.72 -30.22
C GLN A 268 -25.70 -19.95 -30.55
N THR A 269 -25.41 -20.50 -31.72
CA THR A 269 -24.03 -20.75 -32.16
C THR A 269 -23.24 -19.44 -32.34
N LEU A 270 -23.82 -18.45 -33.02
CA LEU A 270 -23.16 -17.16 -33.27
C LEU A 270 -23.05 -16.30 -32.00
N SER A 271 -24.14 -16.19 -31.24
CA SER A 271 -24.18 -15.41 -30.00
C SER A 271 -23.21 -15.93 -28.95
N GLY A 272 -23.03 -17.26 -28.84
CA GLY A 272 -22.08 -17.85 -27.89
C GLY A 272 -20.63 -17.41 -28.08
N SER A 273 -20.18 -17.26 -29.33
CA SER A 273 -18.82 -16.76 -29.62
C SER A 273 -18.65 -15.28 -29.27
N TYR A 274 -19.67 -14.46 -29.57
CA TYR A 274 -19.65 -13.02 -29.29
C TYR A 274 -19.80 -12.71 -27.80
N THR A 275 -20.60 -13.48 -27.06
CA THR A 275 -20.72 -13.31 -25.61
C THR A 275 -19.42 -13.66 -24.90
N GLN A 276 -18.73 -14.73 -25.32
CA GLN A 276 -17.40 -15.05 -24.79
C GLN A 276 -16.38 -13.93 -25.07
N GLU A 277 -16.33 -13.42 -26.30
CA GLU A 277 -15.43 -12.31 -26.64
C GLU A 277 -15.76 -11.05 -25.83
N MET A 278 -17.04 -10.77 -25.60
CA MET A 278 -17.52 -9.64 -24.82
C MET A 278 -17.21 -9.77 -23.31
N GLU A 279 -17.30 -10.97 -22.73
CA GLU A 279 -16.87 -11.24 -21.36
C GLU A 279 -15.36 -11.01 -21.18
N VAL A 280 -14.54 -11.49 -22.12
CA VAL A 280 -13.09 -11.28 -22.10
C VAL A 280 -12.76 -9.79 -22.19
N LEU A 281 -13.40 -9.05 -23.09
CA LEU A 281 -13.19 -7.61 -23.22
C LEU A 281 -13.66 -6.83 -21.98
N ASN A 282 -14.81 -7.18 -21.41
CA ASN A 282 -15.36 -6.52 -20.22
C ASN A 282 -14.49 -6.75 -18.98
N ARG A 283 -13.78 -7.89 -18.90
CA ARG A 283 -12.79 -8.13 -17.85
C ARG A 283 -11.48 -7.37 -18.08
N ALA A 284 -10.97 -7.37 -19.31
CA ALA A 284 -9.65 -6.81 -19.61
C ALA A 284 -9.62 -5.27 -19.69
N ILE A 285 -10.72 -4.62 -20.06
CA ILE A 285 -10.82 -3.14 -20.08
C ILE A 285 -10.53 -2.52 -18.71
N PRO A 286 -11.22 -2.89 -17.60
CA PRO A 286 -10.95 -2.29 -16.28
C PRO A 286 -9.55 -2.63 -15.76
N GLU A 287 -9.02 -3.82 -16.04
CA GLU A 287 -7.64 -4.19 -15.71
C GLU A 287 -6.63 -3.24 -16.41
N LYS A 288 -6.84 -2.92 -17.69
CA LYS A 288 -6.00 -1.97 -18.42
C LYS A 288 -6.20 -0.52 -17.95
N GLU A 289 -7.41 -0.11 -17.61
CA GLU A 289 -7.68 1.23 -17.06
C GLU A 289 -6.96 1.45 -15.72
N THR A 290 -7.04 0.47 -14.81
CA THR A 290 -6.34 0.53 -13.53
C THR A 290 -4.81 0.53 -13.69
N ALA A 291 -4.27 -0.22 -14.66
CA ALA A 291 -2.85 -0.20 -14.97
C ALA A 291 -2.39 1.18 -15.49
N ILE A 292 -3.14 1.78 -16.42
CA ILE A 292 -2.87 3.15 -16.92
C ILE A 292 -2.94 4.17 -15.77
N GLN A 293 -3.92 4.04 -14.88
CA GLN A 293 -4.09 4.95 -13.76
C GLN A 293 -2.90 4.88 -12.78
N ARG A 294 -2.41 3.68 -12.45
CA ARG A 294 -1.20 3.50 -11.62
C ARG A 294 0.04 4.13 -12.26
N LEU A 295 0.23 3.94 -13.57
CA LEU A 295 1.35 4.53 -14.30
C LEU A 295 1.25 6.07 -14.30
N ARG A 296 0.04 6.63 -14.42
CA ARG A 296 -0.18 8.08 -14.32
C ARG A 296 0.08 8.64 -12.93
N GLU A 297 -0.30 7.91 -11.87
CA GLU A 297 -0.05 8.30 -10.48
C GLU A 297 1.45 8.32 -10.15
N GLN A 298 2.23 7.39 -10.70
CA GLN A 298 3.69 7.43 -10.60
C GLN A 298 4.29 8.67 -11.27
N VAL A 299 3.69 9.15 -12.36
CA VAL A 299 4.12 10.39 -13.03
C VAL A 299 3.66 11.63 -12.25
N SER A 300 2.44 11.66 -11.71
CA SER A 300 1.92 12.81 -10.95
C SER A 300 2.61 13.01 -9.59
N GLY A 301 3.21 11.96 -9.02
CA GLY A 301 4.09 12.08 -7.86
C GLY A 301 5.24 13.08 -8.08
N THR A 302 5.67 13.27 -9.32
CA THR A 302 6.70 14.26 -9.68
C THR A 302 6.18 15.70 -9.60
N ASP A 303 4.95 15.96 -10.04
CA ASP A 303 4.29 17.27 -9.92
C ASP A 303 3.99 17.61 -8.46
N HIS A 304 3.58 16.60 -7.68
CA HIS A 304 3.41 16.74 -6.23
C HIS A 304 4.74 17.07 -5.54
N PHE A 305 5.83 16.40 -5.91
CA PHE A 305 7.17 16.71 -5.41
C PHE A 305 7.60 18.15 -5.75
N ILE A 306 7.32 18.63 -6.97
CA ILE A 306 7.58 20.02 -7.36
C ILE A 306 6.76 20.99 -6.49
N SER A 307 5.50 20.66 -6.19
CA SER A 307 4.66 21.48 -5.30
C SER A 307 5.18 21.51 -3.86
N LEU A 308 5.69 20.40 -3.35
CA LEU A 308 6.30 20.29 -2.02
C LEU A 308 7.64 21.03 -1.96
N ALA A 309 8.47 20.92 -3.00
CA ALA A 309 9.75 21.61 -3.10
C ALA A 309 9.60 23.15 -3.12
N LYS A 310 8.49 23.67 -3.66
CA LYS A 310 8.14 25.09 -3.55
C LYS A 310 7.72 25.51 -2.14
N ARG A 311 7.18 24.57 -1.34
CA ARG A 311 6.67 24.84 0.00
C ARG A 311 7.76 24.79 1.09
N TYR A 312 8.76 23.92 0.93
CA TYR A 312 9.87 23.82 1.89
C TYR A 312 11.07 24.68 1.42
N THR A 313 11.12 25.92 1.92
CA THR A 313 12.03 26.95 1.44
C THR A 313 13.43 26.89 2.06
N ASP A 314 13.59 26.29 3.25
CA ASP A 314 14.85 26.30 3.98
C ASP A 314 14.97 25.06 4.88
N ILE A 315 15.56 23.98 4.37
CA ILE A 315 15.82 22.76 5.16
C ILE A 315 17.12 22.99 5.94
N GLN A 316 16.98 23.35 7.21
CA GLN A 316 18.13 23.58 8.10
C GLN A 316 18.60 22.28 8.77
N GLU A 317 17.70 21.34 9.07
CA GLU A 317 18.05 20.06 9.70
C GLU A 317 17.22 18.89 9.15
N LEU A 318 17.83 17.71 9.12
CA LEU A 318 17.19 16.43 8.77
C LEU A 318 16.63 15.78 10.04
N THR A 319 15.31 15.92 10.27
CA THR A 319 14.53 15.19 11.30
C THR A 319 13.99 13.87 10.77
#